data_AF-A0A1H5PKD1-F1
#
_entry.id   AF-A0A1H5PKD1-F1
#
_cell.length_a   1.000
_cell.length_b   1.000
_cell.length_c   1.000
_cell.angle_alpha   90.00
_cell.angle_beta   90.00
_cell.angle_gamma   90.00
#
_symmetry.space_group_name_H-M   'P 1'
#
loop_
_entity.id
_entity.type
_entity.pdbx_description
1 polymer ?
#
loop_
_entity_poly.entity_id
_entity_poly.type
_entity_poly.pdbx_seq_one_letter_code
_entity_poly.pdbx_strand_id
1 'polypeptide(L)' 'MAPVTKSRIGRPSKGQRHSFTVKLDMERTAKLFELLEILDTNGIDYMAPIIEAHLDAVDLEQLRTQGALPIAQAS' A
#
# COMPACT_ATOMS: atom_id res chain seq x y z
N MET A 1 -23.68 -33.16 8.21
CA MET A 1 -22.30 -33.26 8.70
C MET A 1 -21.49 -32.18 7.96
N ALA A 2 -21.24 -31.05 8.60
CA ALA A 2 -20.49 -29.94 7.98
C ALA A 2 -18.98 -30.27 7.99
N PRO A 3 -18.20 -29.91 6.94
CA PRO A 3 -16.77 -30.14 6.95
C PRO A 3 -16.08 -29.21 7.95
N VAL A 4 -15.28 -29.81 8.83
CA VAL A 4 -14.38 -29.13 9.77
C VAL A 4 -13.32 -28.38 8.96
N THR A 5 -13.40 -27.06 8.95
CA THR A 5 -12.29 -26.21 8.50
C THR A 5 -11.17 -26.32 9.53
N LYS A 6 -10.08 -26.99 9.14
CA LYS A 6 -8.83 -27.04 9.93
C LYS A 6 -8.38 -25.61 10.23
N SER A 7 -8.60 -25.16 11.45
CA SER A 7 -8.00 -23.92 11.97
C SER A 7 -6.49 -24.09 11.90
N ARG A 8 -5.85 -23.38 10.96
CA ARG A 8 -4.40 -23.19 10.99
C ARG A 8 -4.08 -22.40 12.26
N ILE A 9 -3.63 -23.10 13.29
CA ILE A 9 -2.98 -22.49 14.46
C ILE A 9 -1.63 -21.96 13.97
N GLY A 10 -1.68 -20.86 13.24
CA GLY A 10 -0.56 -19.95 13.04
C GLY A 10 -0.97 -18.66 13.72
N ARG A 11 -0.03 -18.03 14.45
CA ARG A 11 -0.15 -16.64 14.91
C ARG A 11 -0.81 -15.83 13.79
N PRO A 12 -1.78 -14.93 14.08
CA PRO A 12 -2.31 -14.05 13.04
C PRO A 12 -1.10 -13.41 12.35
N SER A 13 -0.81 -13.79 11.11
CA SER A 13 0.10 -13.01 10.30
C SER A 13 -0.51 -11.62 10.26
N LYS A 14 0.29 -10.57 10.40
CA LYS A 14 -0.15 -9.16 10.38
C LYS A 14 -0.78 -8.78 9.02
N GLY A 15 -1.90 -9.40 8.65
CA GLY A 15 -2.50 -9.34 7.32
C GLY A 15 -1.74 -10.11 6.23
N GLN A 16 -2.24 -9.95 5.01
CA GLN A 16 -1.56 -10.32 3.78
C GLN A 16 -0.34 -9.40 3.57
N ARG A 17 0.81 -9.97 3.24
CA ARG A 17 2.01 -9.18 2.91
C ARG A 17 1.99 -8.86 1.42
N HIS A 18 2.18 -7.58 1.10
CA HIS A 18 2.38 -7.11 -0.27
C HIS A 18 3.83 -6.67 -0.43
N SER A 19 4.46 -7.02 -1.54
CA SER A 19 5.80 -6.55 -1.91
C SER A 19 5.70 -5.77 -3.21
N PHE A 20 6.30 -4.59 -3.23
CA PHE A 20 6.33 -3.72 -4.40
C PHE A 20 7.75 -3.64 -4.94
N THR A 21 7.88 -3.80 -6.25
CA THR A 21 9.13 -3.50 -6.97
C THR A 21 8.88 -2.26 -7.80
N VAL A 22 9.59 -1.18 -7.50
CA VAL A 22 9.43 0.11 -8.18
C VAL A 22 10.71 0.45 -8.93
N LYS A 23 10.56 0.88 -10.19
CA LYS A 23 11.67 1.41 -10.98
C LYS A 23 11.67 2.94 -10.87
N LEU A 24 12.65 3.46 -10.15
CA LEU A 24 12.94 4.89 -10.12
C LEU A 24 13.90 5.25 -11.25
N ASP A 25 13.88 6.50 -11.70
CA ASP A 25 14.95 7.00 -12.56
C ASP A 25 16.26 7.13 -11.78
N MET A 26 17.36 7.35 -12.49
CA MET A 26 18.70 7.36 -11.89
C MET A 26 18.84 8.42 -10.80
N GLU A 27 18.31 9.62 -11.05
CA GLU A 27 18.38 10.75 -10.10
C GLU A 27 17.64 10.44 -8.79
N ARG A 28 16.39 9.96 -8.87
CA ARG A 28 15.63 9.60 -7.67
C ARG A 28 16.20 8.39 -6.94
N THR A 29 16.81 7.46 -7.69
CA THR A 29 17.49 6.30 -7.10
C THR A 29 18.70 6.74 -6.27
N ALA A 30 19.56 7.61 -6.81
CA ALA A 30 20.71 8.14 -6.09
C ALA A 30 20.30 8.87 -4.82
N LYS A 31 19.27 9.72 -4.93
CA LYS A 31 18.70 10.44 -3.78
C LYS A 31 18.15 9.51 -2.71
N LEU A 32 17.45 8.43 -3.10
CA LEU A 32 16.92 7.46 -2.15
C LEU A 32 18.06 6.77 -1.38
N PHE A 33 19.14 6.38 -2.04
CA PHE A 33 20.28 5.75 -1.37
C PHE A 33 20.94 6.67 -0.35
N GLU A 34 21.23 7.91 -0.74
CA GLU A 34 21.84 8.92 0.15
C GLU A 34 20.93 9.21 1.35
N LEU A 35 19.61 9.31 1.12
CA LEU A 35 18.64 9.52 2.19
C LEU A 35 18.63 8.38 3.20
N LEU A 36 18.65 7.14 2.74
CA LEU A 36 18.67 5.96 3.61
C LEU A 36 19.97 5.87 4.43
N GLU A 37 21.10 6.27 3.84
CA GLU A 37 22.39 6.35 4.51
C GLU A 37 22.40 7.43 5.60
N ILE A 38 21.92 8.64 5.30
CA ILE A 38 21.83 9.76 6.26
C ILE A 38 20.96 9.39 7.47
N LEU A 39 19.87 8.66 7.23
CA LEU A 39 18.90 8.27 8.25
C LEU A 39 19.25 6.96 8.97
N ASP A 40 20.35 6.31 8.61
CA ASP A 40 20.78 5.00 9.12
C ASP A 40 19.63 3.98 9.17
N THR A 41 18.91 3.85 8.05
CA THR A 41 17.70 3.02 7.95
C THR A 41 17.63 2.28 6.61
N ASN A 42 16.74 1.30 6.51
CA ASN A 42 16.50 0.58 5.27
C ASN A 42 15.22 1.08 4.57
N GLY A 43 15.07 0.74 3.29
CA GLY A 43 13.95 1.19 2.48
C GLY A 43 12.57 0.72 2.99
N ILE A 44 12.48 -0.42 3.69
CA ILE A 44 11.21 -0.89 4.25
C ILE A 44 10.81 -0.02 5.43
N ASP A 45 11.72 0.17 6.39
CA ASP A 45 11.46 0.96 7.59
C ASP A 45 11.20 2.44 7.25
N TYR A 46 11.84 2.95 6.20
CA TYR A 46 11.59 4.30 5.69
C TYR A 46 10.24 4.42 4.94
N MET A 47 9.92 3.48 4.05
CA MET A 47 8.75 3.60 3.18
C MET A 47 7.44 3.10 3.80
N ALA A 48 7.48 2.12 4.71
CA ALA A 48 6.27 1.56 5.29
C ALA A 48 5.38 2.60 6.00
N PRO A 49 5.91 3.50 6.86
CA PRO A 49 5.09 4.54 7.48
C PRO A 49 4.49 5.53 6.47
N ILE A 50 5.21 5.81 5.38
CA ILE A 50 4.73 6.70 4.31
C ILE A 50 3.54 6.05 3.59
N ILE A 51 3.64 4.75 3.30
CA ILE A 51 2.55 3.98 2.68
C ILE A 51 1.35 3.90 3.62
N GLU A 52 1.57 3.60 4.91
CA GLU A 52 0.51 3.55 5.93
C GLU A 52 -0.23 4.89 6.03
N ALA A 53 0.51 6.00 6.18
CA ALA A 53 -0.07 7.34 6.23
C ALA A 53 -0.85 7.71 4.96
N HIS A 54 -0.36 7.28 3.79
CA HIS A 54 -1.08 7.49 2.53
C HIS A 54 -2.39 6.70 2.50
N LEU A 55 -2.38 5.43 2.88
CA LEU A 55 -3.58 4.59 2.91
C LEU A 55 -4.62 5.12 3.91
N ASP A 56 -4.18 5.57 5.09
CA ASP A 56 -5.06 6.15 6.10
C ASP A 56 -5.70 7.47 5.64
N ALA A 57 -5.04 8.22 4.76
CA ALA A 57 -5.55 9.46 4.20
C ALA A 57 -6.54 9.24 3.03
N VAL A 58 -6.64 8.03 2.48
CA VAL A 58 -7.50 7.73 1.34
C VAL A 58 -8.94 7.45 1.80
N ASP A 59 -9.88 8.30 1.39
CA ASP A 59 -11.31 8.02 1.51
C ASP A 59 -11.78 7.14 0.34
N LEU A 60 -12.02 5.86 0.64
CA LEU A 60 -12.49 4.89 -0.36
C LEU A 60 -13.91 5.17 -0.86
N GLU A 61 -14.79 5.74 -0.03
CA GLU A 61 -16.17 6.03 -0.42
C GLU A 61 -16.20 7.21 -1.41
N GLN A 62 -15.36 8.22 -1.17
CA GLN A 62 -15.18 9.31 -2.13
C GLN A 62 -14.61 8.81 -3.48
N LEU A 63 -13.58 7.96 -3.46
CA LEU A 63 -12.98 7.41 -4.69
C LEU A 63 -13.96 6.52 -5.48
N ARG A 64 -14.79 5.73 -4.79
CA ARG A 64 -15.83 4.92 -5.43
C ARG A 64 -16.89 5.79 -6.10
N THR A 65 -17.24 6.90 -5.48
CA THR A 65 -18.27 7.84 -5.98
C THR A 65 -17.77 8.68 -7.16
N GLN A 66 -16.47 9.01 -7.21
CA GLN A 66 -15.86 9.74 -8.34
C GLN A 66 -15.82 8.93 -9.66
N GLY A 67 -16.06 7.61 -9.62
CA GLY A 67 -16.26 6.78 -10.80
C GLY A 67 -17.66 6.91 -11.44
N ALA A 68 -18.62 7.52 -10.75
CA ALA A 68 -19.92 7.86 -11.31
C ALA A 68 -19.85 9.24 -12.00
N LEU A 69 -19.17 9.31 -13.14
CA LEU A 69 -19.35 10.43 -14.06
C LEU A 69 -20.86 10.51 -14.40
N PRO A 70 -21.53 11.67 -14.23
CA PRO A 70 -22.89 11.87 -14.69
C PRO A 70 -22.87 12.03 -16.21
N ILE A 71 -22.68 10.93 -16.93
CA ILE A 71 -22.96 10.84 -18.37
C ILE A 71 -24.22 9.99 -18.52
N ALA A 72 -25.31 10.50 -17.97
CA ALA A 72 -26.66 10.13 -18.35
C ALA A 72 -27.49 11.41 -18.26
N GLN A 73 -28.14 11.77 -19.37
CA GLN A 73 -29.00 12.94 -19.55
C GLN A 73 -28.27 14.23 -19.97
N ALA A 74 -27.61 14.18 -21.12
CA ALA A 74 -27.92 15.19 -22.12
C ALA A 74 -29.00 14.57 -23.02
N SER A 75 -30.24 15.04 -22.83
CA SER A 75 -31.36 14.85 -23.75
C SER A 75 -31.23 15.81 -24.94
#